data_AF-A0A9D2JMW6-F1
#
_entry.id   AF-A0A9D2JMW6-F1
#
_cell.length_a   1.000
_cell.length_b   1.000
_cell.length_c   1.000
_cell.angle_alpha   90.00
_cell.angle_beta   90.00
_cell.angle_gamma   90.00
#
_symmetry.space_group_name_H-M   'P 1'
#
loop_
_entity.id
_entity.type
_entity.pdbx_description
1 polymer ?
#
loop_
_entity_poly.entity_id
_entity_poly.type
_entity_poly.pdbx_seq_one_letter_code
_entity_poly.pdbx_strand_id
1 'polypeptide(L)'
;MNDVTEKILRKAAPYRAVALDVFDTLLKRDVGRPADLFLLRGGTFANARRQAEMQARAEAEREVTLAEIYARPCMAGYDPAEECAQELAAVVPNLPVREAVRALHAQGKKLYYISDMYLPSEQVAAMLRRCGYDMLDGGFVSSAYGVQKRSGALFRRFLHDTGLKAQEVLFIGDDWRADVAGAALAGIRAWHLPGNDPGKREEDLTSRALAAFCANRLSGKPQTAETIGFSVLGPLMVGFCQWLHSSTAQCGGRLFFLARDMYLVQKAYRLLYPEEKTGYLEVSRRSLCPVLLEKQMFPQLLAALPRQHLTGRQIAAYCDARCQTEDAGRVFDLKTGRDARQAGKFLKALQPAPGTALTQEYLRQQGLRDGDCLVDIGSGGTTQMLLEALCHIRLQGLQLSGDSRLKERFPEGRAQVYLDISEENRPTYWAGQPMLERLISQDTGATLGYVNEAGTLRVRRAAHDPDARIEQLQRGALAFVQAWKDSVLAAVTIPAPQAAAPFLRLAAKPRKAELEILGNLTVEDGGTYPLAAVGAKSAYLRNPGRAVRDFKLARWKVGFLKRLLPLPLPYGRLYAAVKRNDKG
;
A
#
# COMPACT_ATOMS: atom_id res chain seq x y z
N MET A 1 25.02 -7.14 -6.13
CA MET A 1 24.11 -7.16 -7.30
C MET A 1 23.03 -8.20 -7.02
N ASN A 2 21.92 -8.23 -7.77
CA ASN A 2 20.87 -9.23 -7.55
C ASN A 2 21.33 -10.62 -8.04
N ASP A 3 20.91 -11.69 -7.35
CA ASP A 3 21.27 -13.09 -7.64
C ASP A 3 20.97 -13.49 -9.10
N VAL A 4 19.86 -13.02 -9.67
CA VAL A 4 19.50 -13.28 -11.08
C VAL A 4 20.47 -12.61 -12.04
N THR A 5 20.79 -11.34 -11.81
CA THR A 5 21.71 -10.55 -12.65
C THR A 5 23.07 -11.25 -12.73
N GLU A 6 23.65 -11.58 -11.57
CA GLU A 6 24.96 -12.25 -11.49
C GLU A 6 24.95 -13.63 -12.17
N LYS A 7 23.87 -14.40 -12.01
CA LYS A 7 23.71 -15.70 -12.67
C LYS A 7 23.67 -15.60 -14.19
N ILE A 8 22.96 -14.61 -14.74
CA ILE A 8 22.93 -14.36 -16.19
C ILE A 8 24.34 -14.05 -16.70
N LEU A 9 25.03 -13.11 -16.06
CA LEU A 9 26.39 -12.72 -16.46
C LEU A 9 27.36 -13.90 -16.45
N ARG A 10 27.35 -14.70 -15.36
CA ARG A 10 28.20 -15.88 -15.24
C ARG A 10 27.90 -16.92 -16.31
N LYS A 11 26.63 -17.18 -16.61
CA LYS A 11 26.22 -18.18 -17.60
C LYS A 11 26.48 -17.74 -19.03
N ALA A 12 26.35 -16.45 -19.31
CA ALA A 12 26.60 -15.87 -20.63
C ALA A 12 28.09 -15.66 -20.94
N ALA A 13 28.97 -15.69 -19.92
CA ALA A 13 30.39 -15.44 -20.07
C ALA A 13 31.06 -16.21 -21.23
N PRO A 14 30.91 -17.55 -21.39
CA PRO A 14 31.60 -18.31 -22.42
C PRO A 14 30.99 -18.18 -23.83
N TYR A 15 29.87 -17.48 -23.99
CA TYR A 15 29.15 -17.36 -25.26
C TYR A 15 29.43 -16.02 -25.94
N ARG A 16 29.49 -16.02 -27.26
CA ARG A 16 29.68 -14.82 -28.09
C ARG A 16 28.40 -13.99 -28.18
N ALA A 17 27.25 -14.66 -28.26
CA ALA A 17 25.94 -14.03 -28.34
C ALA A 17 25.00 -14.59 -27.27
N VAL A 18 24.04 -13.76 -26.86
CA VAL A 18 22.95 -14.13 -25.97
C VAL A 18 21.63 -13.79 -26.65
N ALA A 19 20.77 -14.77 -26.83
CA ALA A 19 19.39 -14.56 -27.26
C ALA A 19 18.47 -14.77 -26.06
N LEU A 20 17.44 -13.93 -25.92
CA LEU A 20 16.51 -14.01 -24.78
C LEU A 20 15.07 -14.14 -25.27
N ASP A 21 14.25 -14.86 -24.51
CA ASP A 21 12.81 -14.76 -24.66
C ASP A 21 12.31 -13.36 -24.26
N VAL A 22 11.14 -12.96 -24.77
CA VAL A 22 10.56 -11.64 -24.51
C VAL A 22 9.65 -11.65 -23.29
N PHE A 23 8.54 -12.38 -23.31
CA PHE A 23 7.49 -12.24 -22.29
C PHE A 23 7.77 -13.16 -21.12
N ASP A 24 7.64 -12.64 -19.91
CA ASP A 24 8.07 -13.33 -18.69
C ASP A 24 9.59 -13.52 -18.52
N THR A 25 10.38 -13.12 -19.52
CA THR A 25 11.84 -13.07 -19.49
C THR A 25 12.37 -11.62 -19.50
N LEU A 26 12.33 -10.91 -20.64
CA LEU A 26 12.74 -9.50 -20.74
C LEU A 26 11.66 -8.55 -20.21
N LEU A 27 10.41 -8.82 -20.57
CA LEU A 27 9.25 -8.01 -20.26
C LEU A 27 8.36 -8.74 -19.27
N LYS A 28 7.85 -8.00 -18.29
CA LYS A 28 6.75 -8.42 -17.43
C LYS A 28 5.52 -7.58 -17.74
N ARG A 29 4.35 -8.04 -17.31
CA ARG A 29 3.10 -7.29 -17.36
C ARG A 29 2.64 -6.99 -15.95
N ASP A 30 2.02 -5.82 -15.76
CA ASP A 30 1.42 -5.43 -14.47
C ASP A 30 0.10 -6.15 -14.15
N VAL A 31 -0.14 -7.30 -14.77
CA VAL A 31 -1.25 -8.19 -14.47
C VAL A 31 -0.74 -9.59 -14.14
N GLY A 32 -1.48 -10.34 -13.33
CA GLY A 32 -1.05 -11.68 -12.91
C GLY A 32 -1.10 -12.72 -14.04
N ARG A 33 -1.93 -12.53 -15.06
CA ARG A 33 -2.00 -13.39 -16.24
C ARG A 33 -2.14 -12.53 -17.50
N PRO A 34 -1.55 -12.90 -18.65
CA PRO A 34 -1.73 -12.12 -19.88
C PRO A 34 -3.20 -11.88 -20.24
N ALA A 35 -4.05 -12.90 -20.05
CA ALA A 35 -5.50 -12.82 -20.30
C ALA A 35 -6.25 -11.84 -19.38
N ASP A 36 -5.67 -11.43 -18.26
CA ASP A 36 -6.26 -10.42 -17.38
C ASP A 36 -6.31 -9.04 -18.07
N LEU A 37 -5.42 -8.74 -19.04
CA LEU A 37 -5.52 -7.51 -19.84
C LEU A 37 -6.84 -7.44 -20.62
N PHE A 38 -7.30 -8.58 -21.14
CA PHE A 38 -8.58 -8.63 -21.83
C PHE A 38 -9.74 -8.35 -20.88
N LEU A 39 -9.67 -8.81 -19.63
CA LEU A 39 -10.69 -8.53 -18.61
C LEU A 39 -10.76 -7.04 -18.26
N LEU A 40 -9.64 -6.32 -18.31
CA LEU A 40 -9.63 -4.85 -18.13
C LEU A 40 -10.38 -4.10 -19.23
N ARG A 41 -10.55 -4.69 -20.43
CA ARG A 41 -11.40 -4.17 -21.52
C ARG A 41 -12.86 -4.65 -21.43
N GLY A 42 -13.20 -5.45 -20.42
CA GLY A 42 -14.55 -5.96 -20.17
C GLY A 42 -14.74 -7.44 -20.50
N GLY A 43 -15.64 -8.10 -19.78
CA GLY A 43 -15.89 -9.54 -19.89
C GLY A 43 -16.33 -10.00 -21.29
N THR A 44 -17.12 -9.18 -21.99
CA THR A 44 -17.58 -9.45 -23.37
C THR A 44 -16.39 -9.52 -24.34
N PHE A 45 -15.53 -8.50 -24.33
CA PHE A 45 -14.31 -8.49 -25.13
C PHE A 45 -13.41 -9.68 -24.77
N ALA A 46 -13.20 -9.94 -23.47
CA ALA A 46 -12.34 -11.03 -23.02
C ALA A 46 -12.80 -12.42 -23.46
N ASN A 47 -14.11 -12.65 -23.55
CA ASN A 47 -14.67 -13.90 -24.05
C ASN A 47 -14.49 -14.02 -25.57
N ALA A 48 -14.89 -12.98 -26.32
CA ALA A 48 -14.74 -12.93 -27.77
C ALA A 48 -13.29 -13.12 -28.20
N ARG A 49 -12.36 -12.40 -27.55
CA ARG A 49 -10.94 -12.42 -27.86
C ARG A 49 -10.28 -13.78 -27.62
N ARG A 50 -10.66 -14.49 -26.54
CA ARG A 50 -10.17 -15.85 -26.26
C ARG A 50 -10.73 -16.87 -27.25
N GLN A 51 -12.01 -16.75 -27.61
CA GLN A 51 -12.64 -17.59 -28.61
C GLN A 51 -11.99 -17.40 -29.99
N ALA A 52 -11.74 -16.15 -30.38
CA ALA A 52 -11.12 -15.81 -31.65
C ALA A 52 -9.73 -16.44 -31.81
N GLU A 53 -8.90 -16.38 -30.76
CA GLU A 53 -7.58 -17.00 -30.79
C GLU A 53 -7.64 -18.53 -30.80
N MET A 54 -8.56 -19.13 -30.05
CA MET A 54 -8.77 -20.58 -30.10
C MET A 54 -9.13 -21.03 -31.52
N GLN A 55 -10.07 -20.34 -32.18
CA GLN A 55 -10.48 -20.64 -33.54
C GLN A 55 -9.34 -20.44 -34.53
N ALA A 56 -8.60 -19.33 -34.42
CA ALA A 56 -7.45 -19.07 -35.28
C ALA A 56 -6.37 -20.16 -35.14
N ARG A 57 -6.06 -20.58 -33.91
CA ARG A 57 -5.05 -21.62 -33.64
C ARG A 57 -5.52 -23.03 -34.04
N ALA A 58 -6.82 -23.30 -34.04
CA ALA A 58 -7.35 -24.60 -34.45
C ALA A 58 -7.23 -24.81 -35.97
N GLU A 59 -7.28 -23.74 -36.76
CA GLU A 59 -7.20 -23.79 -38.23
C GLU A 59 -5.76 -23.62 -38.75
N ALA A 60 -4.79 -23.33 -37.88
CA ALA A 60 -3.40 -23.08 -38.25
C ALA A 60 -2.46 -24.09 -37.60
N GLU A 61 -1.66 -24.79 -38.42
CA GLU A 61 -0.53 -25.61 -37.94
C GLU A 61 0.71 -24.77 -37.55
N ARG A 62 0.62 -23.45 -37.75
CA ARG A 62 1.67 -22.46 -37.46
C ARG A 62 1.27 -21.47 -36.37
N GLU A 63 2.16 -20.55 -36.03
CA GLU A 63 1.77 -19.39 -35.24
C GLU A 63 0.75 -18.53 -36.00
N VAL A 64 -0.26 -18.04 -35.27
CA VAL A 64 -1.28 -17.10 -35.75
C VAL A 64 -0.84 -15.65 -35.54
N THR A 65 -1.30 -14.76 -36.40
CA THR A 65 -1.10 -13.31 -36.29
C THR A 65 -2.27 -12.65 -35.56
N LEU A 66 -2.03 -11.46 -35.00
CA LEU A 66 -3.11 -10.64 -34.44
C LEU A 66 -4.21 -10.35 -35.48
N ALA A 67 -3.85 -10.11 -36.74
CA ALA A 67 -4.79 -9.87 -37.82
C ALA A 67 -5.73 -11.08 -38.05
N GLU A 68 -5.20 -12.30 -38.03
CA GLU A 68 -5.99 -13.54 -38.17
C GLU A 68 -6.93 -13.76 -36.99
N ILE A 69 -6.54 -13.34 -35.80
CA ILE A 69 -7.40 -13.37 -34.62
C ILE A 69 -8.54 -12.36 -34.79
N TYR A 70 -8.25 -11.12 -35.19
CA TYR A 70 -9.24 -10.07 -35.35
C TYR A 70 -10.13 -10.22 -36.60
N ALA A 71 -9.74 -11.05 -37.56
CA ALA A 71 -10.58 -11.42 -38.70
C ALA A 71 -11.78 -12.32 -38.31
N ARG A 72 -11.80 -12.85 -37.08
CA ARG A 72 -12.89 -13.74 -36.63
C ARG A 72 -14.19 -12.95 -36.44
N PRO A 73 -15.36 -13.50 -36.81
CA PRO A 73 -16.64 -12.79 -36.69
C PRO A 73 -16.96 -12.29 -35.28
N CYS A 74 -16.55 -13.03 -34.23
CA CYS A 74 -16.75 -12.61 -32.85
C CYS A 74 -15.92 -11.37 -32.46
N MET A 75 -14.94 -10.97 -33.26
CA MET A 75 -14.14 -9.75 -33.08
C MET A 75 -14.67 -8.56 -33.89
N ALA A 76 -15.79 -8.71 -34.61
CA ALA A 76 -16.38 -7.62 -35.39
C ALA A 76 -16.66 -6.39 -34.50
N GLY A 77 -16.16 -5.23 -34.92
CA GLY A 77 -16.30 -3.96 -34.20
C GLY A 77 -15.19 -3.67 -33.18
N TYR A 78 -14.25 -4.58 -32.93
CA TYR A 78 -13.07 -4.31 -32.10
C TYR A 78 -11.85 -3.96 -32.94
N ASP A 79 -11.09 -2.96 -32.50
CA ASP A 79 -9.85 -2.54 -33.15
C ASP A 79 -8.62 -3.26 -32.54
N PRO A 80 -7.79 -3.97 -33.33
CA PRO A 80 -6.53 -4.54 -32.85
C PRO A 80 -5.53 -3.51 -32.33
N ALA A 81 -5.59 -2.25 -32.80
CA ALA A 81 -4.71 -1.18 -32.32
C ALA A 81 -4.93 -0.89 -30.82
N GLU A 82 -6.15 -1.03 -30.31
CA GLU A 82 -6.45 -0.86 -28.88
C GLU A 82 -5.77 -1.95 -28.02
N GLU A 83 -5.72 -3.21 -28.48
CA GLU A 83 -4.99 -4.29 -27.78
C GLU A 83 -3.48 -4.04 -27.81
N CYS A 84 -2.94 -3.59 -28.95
CA CYS A 84 -1.54 -3.19 -29.05
C CYS A 84 -1.21 -2.03 -28.09
N ALA A 85 -2.03 -0.99 -28.03
CA ALA A 85 -1.83 0.14 -27.13
C ALA A 85 -1.91 -0.30 -25.65
N GLN A 86 -2.87 -1.16 -25.31
CA GLN A 86 -3.02 -1.69 -23.95
C GLN A 86 -1.82 -2.54 -23.54
N GLU A 87 -1.37 -3.46 -24.40
CA GLU A 87 -0.18 -4.27 -24.14
C GLU A 87 1.07 -3.40 -23.96
N LEU A 88 1.25 -2.36 -24.80
CA LEU A 88 2.37 -1.42 -24.67
C LEU A 88 2.32 -0.64 -23.34
N ALA A 89 1.12 -0.27 -22.87
CA ALA A 89 0.93 0.40 -21.60
C ALA A 89 1.17 -0.52 -20.39
N ALA A 90 0.90 -1.82 -20.53
CA ALA A 90 0.98 -2.80 -19.46
C ALA A 90 2.39 -3.38 -19.22
N VAL A 91 3.26 -3.34 -20.23
CA VAL A 91 4.61 -3.90 -20.13
C VAL A 91 5.54 -3.06 -19.25
N VAL A 92 6.31 -3.77 -18.44
CA VAL A 92 7.36 -3.22 -17.58
C VAL A 92 8.63 -4.06 -17.71
N PRO A 93 9.83 -3.47 -17.52
CA PRO A 93 11.08 -4.23 -17.64
C PRO A 93 11.23 -5.23 -16.49
N ASN A 94 11.74 -6.42 -16.80
CA ASN A 94 12.29 -7.31 -15.79
C ASN A 94 13.63 -6.73 -15.28
N LEU A 95 13.58 -5.93 -14.21
CA LEU A 95 14.70 -5.09 -13.76
C LEU A 95 16.06 -5.84 -13.66
N PRO A 96 16.15 -7.01 -13.01
CA PRO A 96 17.41 -7.75 -12.92
C PRO A 96 17.93 -8.23 -14.29
N VAL A 97 17.03 -8.65 -15.18
CA VAL A 97 17.39 -9.07 -16.54
C VAL A 97 17.85 -7.86 -17.34
N ARG A 98 17.19 -6.70 -17.22
CA ARG A 98 17.62 -5.47 -17.88
C ARG A 98 19.02 -5.03 -17.46
N GLU A 99 19.31 -5.10 -16.16
CA GLU A 99 20.66 -4.84 -15.65
C GLU A 99 21.69 -5.79 -16.26
N ALA A 100 21.36 -7.08 -16.35
CA ALA A 100 22.25 -8.06 -16.97
C ALA A 100 22.46 -7.79 -18.46
N VAL A 101 21.39 -7.52 -19.22
CA VAL A 101 21.46 -7.20 -20.67
C VAL A 101 22.33 -5.97 -20.92
N ARG A 102 22.18 -4.90 -20.12
CA ARG A 102 23.04 -3.70 -20.21
C ARG A 102 24.51 -4.01 -19.93
N ALA A 103 24.79 -4.83 -18.91
CA ALA A 103 26.15 -5.25 -18.60
C ALA A 103 26.75 -6.15 -19.69
N LEU A 104 25.97 -7.06 -20.29
CA LEU A 104 26.42 -7.88 -21.42
C LEU A 104 26.69 -7.03 -22.66
N HIS A 105 25.86 -6.02 -22.92
CA HIS A 105 26.08 -5.07 -24.01
C HIS A 105 27.39 -4.30 -23.81
N ALA A 106 27.66 -3.82 -22.60
CA ALA A 106 28.92 -3.15 -22.25
C ALA A 106 30.15 -4.06 -22.40
N GLN A 107 29.98 -5.38 -22.37
CA GLN A 107 31.03 -6.37 -22.66
C GLN A 107 31.21 -6.64 -24.18
N GLY A 108 30.45 -5.97 -25.05
CA GLY A 108 30.50 -6.15 -26.50
C GLY A 108 29.83 -7.44 -26.99
N LYS A 109 29.01 -8.10 -26.16
CA LYS A 109 28.26 -9.28 -26.60
C LYS A 109 27.15 -8.90 -27.56
N LYS A 110 26.87 -9.81 -28.50
CA LYS A 110 25.70 -9.69 -29.40
C LYS A 110 24.44 -10.16 -28.68
N LEU A 111 23.37 -9.37 -28.76
CA LEU A 111 22.16 -9.54 -27.96
C LEU A 111 20.93 -9.58 -28.85
N TYR A 112 20.15 -10.64 -28.77
CA TYR A 112 18.95 -10.83 -29.59
C TYR A 112 17.73 -11.16 -28.75
N TYR A 113 16.54 -11.01 -29.32
CA TYR A 113 15.31 -11.56 -28.74
C TYR A 113 14.62 -12.55 -29.67
N ILE A 114 14.02 -13.60 -29.11
CA ILE A 114 13.25 -14.62 -29.85
C ILE A 114 11.94 -14.87 -29.09
N SER A 115 10.80 -14.60 -29.70
CA SER A 115 9.49 -14.65 -29.03
C SER A 115 8.48 -15.48 -29.81
N ASP A 116 7.73 -16.33 -29.09
CA ASP A 116 6.51 -16.94 -29.61
C ASP A 116 5.34 -15.99 -29.29
N MET A 117 4.95 -15.14 -30.25
CA MET A 117 3.91 -14.13 -30.05
C MET A 117 3.10 -13.86 -31.33
N TYR A 118 1.79 -13.67 -31.17
CA TYR A 118 0.87 -13.27 -32.23
C TYR A 118 0.98 -11.78 -32.63
N LEU A 119 1.63 -10.96 -31.79
CA LEU A 119 1.84 -9.53 -32.05
C LEU A 119 2.86 -9.33 -33.17
N PRO A 120 2.70 -8.27 -33.99
CA PRO A 120 3.69 -7.91 -35.01
C PRO A 120 5.08 -7.62 -34.42
N SER A 121 6.13 -7.89 -35.18
CA SER A 121 7.52 -7.65 -34.77
C SER A 121 7.78 -6.20 -34.36
N GLU A 122 7.17 -5.24 -35.07
CA GLU A 122 7.29 -3.80 -34.77
C GLU A 122 6.72 -3.46 -33.39
N GLN A 123 5.60 -4.08 -33.03
CA GLN A 123 4.94 -3.89 -31.73
C GLN A 123 5.81 -4.44 -30.60
N VAL A 124 6.37 -5.65 -30.76
CA VAL A 124 7.28 -6.25 -29.79
C VAL A 124 8.55 -5.40 -29.62
N ALA A 125 9.11 -4.90 -30.73
CA ALA A 125 10.26 -4.01 -30.69
C ALA A 125 9.95 -2.69 -29.97
N ALA A 126 8.76 -2.10 -30.19
CA ALA A 126 8.32 -0.90 -29.48
C ALA A 126 8.21 -1.12 -27.97
N MET A 127 7.69 -2.28 -27.53
CA MET A 127 7.64 -2.65 -26.11
C MET A 127 9.03 -2.77 -25.48
N LEU A 128 9.96 -3.43 -26.19
CA LEU A 128 11.34 -3.60 -25.72
C LEU A 128 12.04 -2.24 -25.58
N ARG A 129 11.91 -1.35 -26.57
CA ARG A 129 12.45 0.01 -26.50
C ARG A 129 11.87 0.80 -25.32
N ARG A 130 10.54 0.80 -25.15
CA ARG A 130 9.87 1.44 -23.99
C ARG A 130 10.43 0.95 -22.65
N CYS A 131 10.78 -0.32 -22.55
CA CYS A 131 11.33 -0.92 -21.34
C CYS A 131 12.86 -0.74 -21.18
N GLY A 132 13.52 -0.07 -22.13
CA GLY A 132 14.95 0.27 -22.08
C GLY A 132 15.86 -0.86 -22.54
N TYR A 133 15.42 -1.63 -23.54
CA TYR A 133 16.17 -2.67 -24.24
C TYR A 133 16.61 -2.24 -25.65
N ASP A 134 16.93 -0.96 -25.84
CA ASP A 134 17.29 -0.37 -27.14
C ASP A 134 18.59 -0.92 -27.75
N MET A 135 19.37 -1.67 -26.96
CA MET A 135 20.70 -2.18 -27.31
C MET A 135 20.69 -3.60 -27.89
N LEU A 136 19.52 -4.17 -28.19
CA LEU A 136 19.41 -5.47 -28.84
C LEU A 136 19.75 -5.33 -30.34
N ASP A 137 20.58 -6.23 -30.87
CA ASP A 137 21.03 -6.27 -32.26
C ASP A 137 19.94 -6.72 -33.26
N GLY A 138 18.82 -7.27 -32.77
CA GLY A 138 17.68 -7.69 -33.59
C GLY A 138 16.79 -8.71 -32.88
N GLY A 139 15.70 -9.13 -33.54
CA GLY A 139 14.89 -10.21 -32.99
C GLY A 139 13.90 -10.86 -33.94
N PHE A 140 13.35 -11.95 -33.45
CA PHE A 140 12.59 -12.93 -34.23
C PHE A 140 11.27 -13.21 -33.51
N VAL A 141 10.15 -12.96 -34.20
CA VAL A 141 8.80 -13.19 -33.65
C VAL A 141 8.08 -14.25 -34.47
N SER A 142 7.56 -15.28 -33.82
CA SER A 142 6.98 -16.48 -34.46
C SER A 142 5.95 -16.16 -35.53
N SER A 143 5.04 -15.20 -35.28
CA SER A 143 3.99 -14.78 -36.21
C SER A 143 4.51 -14.22 -37.52
N ALA A 144 5.69 -13.58 -37.53
CA ALA A 144 6.30 -13.03 -38.74
C ALA A 144 6.88 -14.13 -39.66
N TYR A 145 7.20 -15.30 -39.11
CA TYR A 145 7.81 -16.41 -39.84
C TYR A 145 6.88 -17.62 -39.99
N GLY A 146 5.72 -17.62 -39.32
CA GLY A 146 4.80 -18.76 -39.30
C GLY A 146 5.42 -20.01 -38.67
N VAL A 147 6.33 -19.86 -37.70
CA VAL A 147 6.99 -20.99 -37.02
C VAL A 147 7.08 -20.73 -35.53
N GLN A 148 7.16 -21.80 -34.72
CA GLN A 148 7.20 -21.70 -33.26
C GLN A 148 8.58 -22.10 -32.71
N LYS A 149 8.93 -21.62 -31.51
CA LYS A 149 10.16 -22.02 -30.79
C LYS A 149 10.15 -23.51 -30.44
N ARG A 150 8.99 -24.05 -30.03
CA ARG A 150 8.85 -25.45 -29.57
C ARG A 150 9.31 -26.51 -30.57
N SER A 151 9.29 -26.23 -31.87
CA SER A 151 9.75 -27.16 -32.93
C SER A 151 11.24 -26.98 -33.29
N GLY A 152 11.91 -26.00 -32.68
CA GLY A 152 13.26 -25.58 -33.03
C GLY A 152 13.34 -24.75 -34.32
N ALA A 153 12.23 -24.57 -35.05
CA ALA A 153 12.25 -23.93 -36.36
C ALA A 153 12.61 -22.45 -36.30
N LEU A 154 12.07 -21.70 -35.33
CA LEU A 154 12.42 -20.28 -35.14
C LEU A 154 13.90 -20.09 -34.76
N PHE A 155 14.45 -20.99 -33.94
CA PHE A 155 15.86 -20.98 -33.58
C PHE A 155 16.77 -21.28 -34.77
N ARG A 156 16.43 -22.26 -35.61
CA ARG A 156 17.17 -22.54 -36.85
C ARG A 156 17.15 -21.34 -37.81
N ARG A 157 16.01 -20.66 -37.92
CA ARG A 157 15.90 -19.42 -38.69
C ARG A 157 16.80 -18.32 -38.14
N PHE A 158 16.81 -18.13 -36.82
CA PHE A 158 17.69 -17.19 -36.14
C PHE A 158 19.18 -17.46 -36.44
N LEU A 159 19.64 -18.73 -36.34
CA LEU A 159 21.03 -19.08 -36.64
C LEU A 159 21.38 -18.83 -38.11
N HIS A 160 20.46 -19.17 -39.02
CA HIS A 160 20.64 -18.94 -40.45
C HIS A 160 20.78 -17.43 -40.76
N ASP A 161 19.85 -16.61 -40.29
CA ASP A 161 19.80 -15.18 -40.65
C ASP A 161 20.92 -14.36 -39.96
N THR A 162 21.42 -14.81 -38.82
CA THR A 162 22.53 -14.15 -38.11
C THR A 162 23.92 -14.69 -38.46
N GLY A 163 23.99 -15.88 -39.09
CA GLY A 163 25.25 -16.58 -39.35
C GLY A 163 25.97 -17.10 -38.09
N LEU A 164 25.32 -17.07 -36.92
CA LEU A 164 25.88 -17.59 -35.67
C LEU A 164 25.82 -19.12 -35.64
N LYS A 165 26.82 -19.74 -35.02
CA LYS A 165 26.81 -21.18 -34.73
C LYS A 165 26.08 -21.43 -33.41
N ALA A 166 25.35 -22.54 -33.31
CA ALA A 166 24.56 -22.85 -32.12
C ALA A 166 25.38 -22.86 -30.81
N GLN A 167 26.63 -23.34 -30.88
CA GLN A 167 27.59 -23.36 -29.76
C GLN A 167 28.10 -21.97 -29.32
N GLU A 168 27.96 -20.94 -30.15
CA GLU A 168 28.33 -19.56 -29.84
C GLU A 168 27.22 -18.81 -29.07
N VAL A 169 26.03 -19.41 -28.96
CA VAL A 169 24.82 -18.76 -28.45
C VAL A 169 24.37 -19.40 -27.14
N LEU A 170 24.08 -18.57 -26.15
CA LEU A 170 23.23 -18.94 -25.01
C LEU A 170 21.82 -18.42 -25.24
N PHE A 171 20.82 -19.28 -25.11
CA PHE A 171 19.43 -18.86 -25.00
C PHE A 171 18.99 -18.77 -23.53
N ILE A 172 18.23 -17.73 -23.17
CA ILE A 172 17.67 -17.55 -21.83
C ILE A 172 16.16 -17.31 -21.95
N GLY A 173 15.36 -18.15 -21.33
CA GLY A 173 13.89 -18.02 -21.33
C GLY A 173 13.27 -18.71 -20.12
N ASP A 174 11.98 -18.49 -19.88
CA ASP A 174 11.25 -18.99 -18.70
C ASP A 174 10.44 -20.26 -18.97
N ASP A 175 10.23 -20.68 -20.22
CA ASP A 175 9.45 -21.88 -20.54
C ASP A 175 10.35 -23.10 -20.85
N TRP A 176 10.20 -24.18 -20.08
CA TRP A 176 10.98 -25.40 -20.30
C TRP A 176 10.81 -26.02 -21.69
N ARG A 177 9.61 -25.92 -22.28
CA ARG A 177 9.29 -26.60 -23.53
C ARG A 177 9.67 -25.76 -24.75
N ALA A 178 9.24 -24.51 -24.80
CA ALA A 178 9.52 -23.60 -25.90
C ALA A 178 10.97 -23.12 -25.86
N ASP A 179 11.48 -22.75 -24.69
CA ASP A 179 12.80 -22.09 -24.59
C ASP A 179 13.93 -23.07 -24.41
N VAL A 180 13.79 -24.04 -23.51
CA VAL A 180 14.89 -24.99 -23.24
C VAL A 180 14.90 -26.12 -24.25
N ALA A 181 13.81 -26.89 -24.35
CA ALA A 181 13.74 -28.01 -25.29
C ALA A 181 13.75 -27.53 -26.74
N GLY A 182 13.00 -26.47 -27.07
CA GLY A 182 12.99 -25.87 -28.41
C GLY A 182 14.36 -25.39 -28.88
N ALA A 183 15.12 -24.69 -28.03
CA ALA A 183 16.49 -24.27 -28.37
C ALA A 183 17.44 -25.48 -28.55
N ALA A 184 17.30 -26.51 -27.70
CA ALA A 184 18.09 -27.73 -27.81
C ALA A 184 17.87 -28.48 -29.13
N LEU A 185 16.64 -28.47 -29.68
CA LEU A 185 16.34 -29.02 -31.01
C LEU A 185 17.06 -28.30 -32.16
N ALA A 186 17.57 -27.09 -31.94
CA ALA A 186 18.42 -26.35 -32.87
C ALA A 186 19.92 -26.39 -32.48
N GLY A 187 20.28 -27.21 -31.48
CA GLY A 187 21.65 -27.33 -30.97
C GLY A 187 22.11 -26.17 -30.08
N ILE A 188 21.21 -25.24 -29.72
CA ILE A 188 21.55 -24.08 -28.89
C ILE A 188 21.50 -24.48 -27.41
N ARG A 189 22.51 -24.06 -26.64
CA ARG A 189 22.46 -24.23 -25.19
C ARG A 189 21.48 -23.22 -24.60
N ALA A 190 20.54 -23.70 -23.78
CA ALA A 190 19.59 -22.85 -23.08
C ALA A 190 19.79 -22.88 -21.56
N TRP A 191 19.38 -21.80 -20.91
CA TRP A 191 19.19 -21.75 -19.47
C TRP A 191 17.77 -21.31 -19.13
N HIS A 192 17.06 -22.14 -18.36
CA HIS A 192 15.77 -21.79 -17.79
C HIS A 192 15.94 -20.72 -16.70
N LEU A 193 15.41 -19.53 -16.97
CA LEU A 193 15.27 -18.45 -16.02
C LEU A 193 14.13 -18.81 -15.06
N PRO A 194 14.37 -18.93 -13.74
CA PRO A 194 13.29 -19.24 -12.81
C PRO A 194 12.23 -18.15 -12.82
N GLY A 195 11.00 -18.51 -13.20
CA GLY A 195 9.85 -17.64 -13.08
C GLY A 195 9.50 -17.36 -11.62
N ASN A 196 9.07 -16.13 -11.34
CA ASN A 196 8.34 -15.79 -10.13
C ASN A 196 6.99 -15.22 -10.59
N ASP A 197 5.92 -15.95 -10.29
CA ASP A 197 4.56 -15.56 -10.68
C ASP A 197 3.70 -15.38 -9.43
N PRO A 198 3.83 -14.22 -8.77
CA PRO A 198 3.16 -13.97 -7.51
C PRO A 198 1.65 -13.83 -7.68
N GLY A 199 1.17 -13.50 -8.88
CA GLY A 199 -0.26 -13.40 -9.18
C GLY A 199 -0.93 -14.76 -9.40
N LYS A 200 -0.22 -15.80 -9.86
CA LYS A 200 -0.85 -17.12 -10.15
C LYS A 200 -1.64 -17.74 -9.00
N ARG A 201 -1.29 -17.42 -7.74
CA ARG A 201 -1.93 -17.96 -6.54
C ARG A 201 -3.23 -17.25 -6.15
N GLU A 202 -3.50 -16.08 -6.71
CA GLU A 202 -4.66 -15.26 -6.37
C GLU A 202 -5.85 -15.54 -7.30
N GLU A 203 -7.04 -15.64 -6.72
CA GLU A 203 -8.27 -16.03 -7.43
C GLU A 203 -8.93 -14.87 -8.18
N ASP A 204 -8.90 -13.66 -7.63
CA ASP A 204 -9.52 -12.48 -8.22
C ASP A 204 -8.53 -11.59 -9.00
N LEU A 205 -9.07 -10.83 -9.96
CA LEU A 205 -8.30 -9.97 -10.86
C LEU A 205 -7.50 -8.90 -10.11
N THR A 206 -8.10 -8.27 -9.10
CA THR A 206 -7.48 -7.17 -8.36
C THR A 206 -6.30 -7.68 -7.52
N SER A 207 -6.46 -8.79 -6.82
CA SER A 207 -5.37 -9.42 -6.05
C SER A 207 -4.23 -9.86 -6.96
N ARG A 208 -4.53 -10.44 -8.13
CA ARG A 208 -3.52 -10.76 -9.15
C ARG A 208 -2.76 -9.53 -9.64
N ALA A 209 -3.48 -8.46 -9.97
CA ALA A 209 -2.89 -7.22 -10.44
C ALA A 209 -1.99 -6.58 -9.37
N LEU A 210 -2.44 -6.50 -8.12
CA LEU A 210 -1.63 -5.96 -7.01
C LEU A 210 -0.35 -6.76 -6.77
N ALA A 211 -0.45 -8.09 -6.79
CA ALA A 211 0.70 -8.97 -6.60
C ALA A 211 1.73 -8.80 -7.73
N ALA A 212 1.28 -8.80 -8.99
CA ALA A 212 2.14 -8.59 -10.16
C ALA A 212 2.77 -7.19 -10.14
N PHE A 213 1.95 -6.15 -9.95
CA PHE A 213 2.38 -4.75 -9.92
C PHE A 213 3.47 -4.49 -8.87
N CYS A 214 3.29 -5.01 -7.65
CA CYS A 214 4.28 -4.90 -6.58
C CYS A 214 5.56 -5.68 -6.91
N ALA A 215 5.43 -6.92 -7.38
CA ALA A 215 6.57 -7.76 -7.68
C ALA A 215 7.44 -7.19 -8.81
N ASN A 216 6.82 -6.69 -9.88
CA ASN A 216 7.54 -6.13 -11.02
C ASN A 216 8.38 -4.90 -10.63
N ARG A 217 7.86 -4.04 -9.74
CA ARG A 217 8.54 -2.80 -9.31
C ARG A 217 9.55 -2.98 -8.18
N LEU A 218 9.40 -4.07 -7.41
CA LEU A 218 10.26 -4.39 -6.28
C LEU A 218 11.25 -5.53 -6.56
N SER A 219 11.16 -6.18 -7.72
CA SER A 219 12.05 -7.28 -8.10
C SER A 219 13.52 -6.87 -8.00
N GLY A 220 14.30 -7.65 -7.26
CA GLY A 220 15.72 -7.41 -7.03
C GLY A 220 16.06 -6.25 -6.10
N LYS A 221 15.08 -5.52 -5.56
CA LYS A 221 15.33 -4.43 -4.62
C LYS A 221 15.51 -4.95 -3.18
N PRO A 222 16.41 -4.34 -2.38
CA PRO A 222 16.52 -4.66 -0.97
C PRO A 222 15.24 -4.29 -0.23
N GLN A 223 14.94 -5.01 0.85
CA GLN A 223 13.84 -4.64 1.75
C GLN A 223 14.25 -3.42 2.58
N THR A 224 13.63 -2.28 2.29
CA THR A 224 13.81 -1.01 2.99
C THR A 224 12.47 -0.49 3.51
N ALA A 225 12.49 0.55 4.34
CA ALA A 225 11.30 1.27 4.78
C ALA A 225 10.46 1.72 3.57
N GLU A 226 11.11 2.21 2.51
CA GLU A 226 10.46 2.63 1.27
C GLU A 226 9.78 1.47 0.53
N THR A 227 10.43 0.32 0.37
CA THR A 227 9.79 -0.84 -0.30
C THR A 227 8.65 -1.44 0.52
N ILE A 228 8.72 -1.34 1.86
CA ILE A 228 7.61 -1.71 2.76
C ILE A 228 6.45 -0.74 2.54
N GLY A 229 6.71 0.57 2.52
CA GLY A 229 5.71 1.59 2.24
C GLY A 229 4.99 1.34 0.92
N PHE A 230 5.75 1.05 -0.13
CA PHE A 230 5.25 0.74 -1.46
C PHE A 230 4.30 -0.46 -1.47
N SER A 231 4.72 -1.59 -0.90
CA SER A 231 3.97 -2.85 -0.97
C SER A 231 2.90 -3.03 0.10
N VAL A 232 2.99 -2.32 1.24
CA VAL A 232 2.08 -2.48 2.37
C VAL A 232 1.07 -1.34 2.47
N LEU A 233 1.53 -0.08 2.38
CA LEU A 233 0.65 1.08 2.55
C LEU A 233 0.08 1.57 1.22
N GLY A 234 0.83 1.43 0.12
CA GLY A 234 0.41 1.84 -1.23
C GLY A 234 -0.99 1.35 -1.63
N PRO A 235 -1.26 0.04 -1.62
CA PRO A 235 -2.59 -0.51 -1.93
C PRO A 235 -3.71 0.05 -1.05
N LEU A 236 -3.44 0.20 0.26
CA LEU A 236 -4.40 0.78 1.21
C LEU A 236 -4.70 2.25 0.89
N MET A 237 -3.68 3.03 0.53
CA MET A 237 -3.87 4.45 0.17
C MET A 237 -4.70 4.60 -1.10
N VAL A 238 -4.41 3.83 -2.15
CA VAL A 238 -5.19 3.88 -3.41
C VAL A 238 -6.63 3.45 -3.17
N GLY A 239 -6.86 2.29 -2.55
CA GLY A 239 -8.21 1.79 -2.29
C GLY A 239 -9.03 2.73 -1.42
N PHE A 240 -8.43 3.29 -0.37
CA PHE A 240 -9.14 4.25 0.49
C PHE A 240 -9.44 5.55 -0.24
N CYS A 241 -8.51 6.08 -1.04
CA CYS A 241 -8.75 7.30 -1.81
C CYS A 241 -9.81 7.12 -2.91
N GLN A 242 -9.85 5.96 -3.59
CA GLN A 242 -10.91 5.60 -4.53
C GLN A 242 -12.28 5.56 -3.85
N TRP A 243 -12.36 4.97 -2.66
CA TRP A 243 -13.57 4.98 -1.87
C TRP A 243 -13.98 6.40 -1.45
N LEU A 244 -13.04 7.21 -0.93
CA LEU A 244 -13.31 8.61 -0.55
C LEU A 244 -13.89 9.42 -1.72
N HIS A 245 -13.27 9.32 -2.90
CA HIS A 245 -13.74 9.99 -4.12
C HIS A 245 -15.15 9.54 -4.53
N SER A 246 -15.45 8.25 -4.40
CA SER A 246 -16.77 7.71 -4.71
C SER A 246 -17.82 8.17 -3.71
N SER A 247 -17.48 8.20 -2.42
CA SER A 247 -18.36 8.67 -1.34
C SER A 247 -18.64 10.18 -1.43
N THR A 248 -17.66 11.00 -1.82
CA THR A 248 -17.85 12.45 -1.94
C THR A 248 -18.70 12.84 -3.13
N ALA A 249 -18.57 12.13 -4.25
CA ALA A 249 -19.44 12.31 -5.42
C ALA A 249 -20.93 12.09 -5.06
N GLN A 250 -21.21 11.25 -4.06
CA GLN A 250 -22.57 10.97 -3.59
C GLN A 250 -23.10 12.02 -2.59
N CYS A 251 -22.21 12.63 -1.79
CA CYS A 251 -22.61 13.56 -0.73
C CYS A 251 -22.46 15.05 -1.08
N GLY A 252 -21.68 15.40 -2.12
CA GLY A 252 -21.53 16.78 -2.64
C GLY A 252 -20.76 17.77 -1.75
N GLY A 253 -20.28 17.33 -0.57
CA GLY A 253 -19.53 18.16 0.38
C GLY A 253 -18.02 18.23 0.09
N ARG A 254 -17.34 19.23 0.66
CA ARG A 254 -15.87 19.34 0.55
C ARG A 254 -15.19 18.34 1.48
N LEU A 255 -14.05 17.80 1.05
CA LEU A 255 -13.24 16.90 1.87
C LEU A 255 -12.31 17.65 2.81
N PHE A 256 -12.41 17.35 4.10
CA PHE A 256 -11.50 17.82 5.14
C PHE A 256 -10.81 16.64 5.80
N PHE A 257 -9.49 16.56 5.64
CA PHE A 257 -8.66 15.55 6.28
C PHE A 257 -8.20 16.04 7.65
N LEU A 258 -8.42 15.26 8.69
CA LEU A 258 -7.91 15.59 10.02
C LEU A 258 -6.39 15.43 10.08
N ALA A 259 -5.70 16.51 10.44
CA ALA A 259 -4.35 16.39 10.97
C ALA A 259 -4.42 15.70 12.34
N ARG A 260 -3.44 14.93 12.76
CA ARG A 260 -2.18 14.53 12.13
C ARG A 260 -2.33 13.28 11.26
N ASP A 261 -3.38 12.52 11.54
CA ASP A 261 -3.43 11.09 11.23
C ASP A 261 -3.77 10.82 9.76
N MET A 262 -4.42 11.77 9.07
CA MET A 262 -4.75 11.66 7.64
C MET A 262 -3.72 12.28 6.70
N TYR A 263 -2.49 12.55 7.17
CA TYR A 263 -1.45 13.20 6.37
C TYR A 263 -1.11 12.46 5.07
N LEU A 264 -0.75 11.17 5.18
CA LEU A 264 -0.38 10.38 4.01
C LEU A 264 -1.59 10.21 3.08
N VAL A 265 -2.78 10.03 3.64
CA VAL A 265 -4.02 9.85 2.88
C VAL A 265 -4.32 11.09 2.05
N GLN A 266 -4.25 12.29 2.62
CA GLN A 266 -4.47 13.53 1.87
C GLN A 266 -3.46 13.69 0.73
N LYS A 267 -2.19 13.37 0.98
CA LYS A 267 -1.16 13.42 -0.07
C LYS A 267 -1.46 12.44 -1.21
N ALA A 268 -1.83 11.19 -0.87
CA ALA A 268 -2.22 10.20 -1.86
C ALA A 268 -3.47 10.64 -2.65
N TYR A 269 -4.47 11.21 -1.96
CA TYR A 269 -5.68 11.71 -2.57
C TYR A 269 -5.39 12.81 -3.60
N ARG A 270 -4.54 13.79 -3.26
CA ARG A 270 -4.14 14.86 -4.19
C ARG A 270 -3.35 14.36 -5.40
N LEU A 271 -2.61 13.25 -5.26
CA LEU A 271 -1.94 12.64 -6.41
C LEU A 271 -2.96 12.02 -7.37
N LEU A 272 -3.97 11.31 -6.84
CA LEU A 272 -4.99 10.64 -7.64
C LEU A 272 -6.00 11.62 -8.26
N TYR A 273 -6.42 12.62 -7.49
CA TYR A 273 -7.48 13.59 -7.85
C TYR A 273 -6.96 15.03 -7.70
N PRO A 274 -6.01 15.47 -8.55
CA PRO A 274 -5.35 16.78 -8.41
C PRO A 274 -6.31 17.97 -8.61
N GLU A 275 -7.40 17.78 -9.34
CA GLU A 275 -8.41 18.81 -9.60
C GLU A 275 -9.32 19.08 -8.39
N GLU A 276 -9.32 18.17 -7.39
CA GLU A 276 -10.17 18.28 -6.22
C GLU A 276 -9.49 19.03 -5.07
N LYS A 277 -10.14 20.10 -4.61
CA LYS A 277 -9.68 20.88 -3.47
C LYS A 277 -10.04 20.18 -2.16
N THR A 278 -9.02 19.97 -1.32
CA THR A 278 -9.17 19.33 -0.01
C THR A 278 -8.66 20.24 1.10
N GLY A 279 -9.40 20.30 2.21
CA GLY A 279 -8.99 20.96 3.45
C GLY A 279 -8.13 20.05 4.33
N TYR A 280 -7.25 20.66 5.13
CA TYR A 280 -6.48 19.96 6.17
C TYR A 280 -6.77 20.63 7.51
N LEU A 281 -7.51 19.95 8.38
CA LEU A 281 -7.92 20.50 9.67
C LEU A 281 -6.90 20.13 10.73
N GLU A 282 -6.15 21.10 11.19
CA GLU A 282 -5.12 20.96 12.22
C GLU A 282 -5.70 20.94 13.63
N VAL A 283 -6.77 20.17 13.83
CA VAL A 283 -7.47 20.04 15.10
C VAL A 283 -7.11 18.72 15.78
N SER A 284 -6.88 18.78 17.09
CA SER A 284 -6.92 17.60 17.95
C SER A 284 -8.04 17.73 18.98
N ARG A 285 -8.48 16.62 19.58
CA ARG A 285 -9.41 16.66 20.72
C ARG A 285 -8.92 17.62 21.82
N ARG A 286 -7.61 17.59 22.11
CA ARG A 286 -6.95 18.49 23.07
C ARG A 286 -7.11 19.96 22.70
N SER A 287 -6.88 20.32 21.44
CA SER A 287 -6.96 21.71 20.97
C SER A 287 -8.37 22.32 21.06
N LEU A 288 -9.40 21.47 21.13
CA LEU A 288 -10.80 21.88 21.27
C LEU A 288 -11.24 22.00 22.73
N CYS A 289 -10.55 21.36 23.68
CA CYS A 289 -10.90 21.39 25.09
C CYS A 289 -11.02 22.81 25.70
N PRO A 290 -10.13 23.78 25.39
CA PRO A 290 -10.23 25.11 25.98
C PRO A 290 -11.55 25.82 25.66
N VAL A 291 -11.99 25.78 24.39
CA VAL A 291 -13.26 26.40 23.98
C VAL A 291 -14.48 25.63 24.51
N LEU A 292 -14.40 24.30 24.60
CA LEU A 292 -15.45 23.49 25.21
C LEU A 292 -15.63 23.81 26.70
N LEU A 293 -14.52 24.04 27.42
CA LEU A 293 -14.53 24.46 28.81
C LEU A 293 -15.14 25.86 28.99
N GLU A 294 -14.72 26.83 28.18
CA GLU A 294 -15.26 28.20 28.20
C GLU A 294 -16.76 28.24 27.93
N LYS A 295 -17.23 27.48 26.93
CA LYS A 295 -18.66 27.36 26.59
C LYS A 295 -19.43 26.42 27.53
N GLN A 296 -18.79 25.89 28.57
CA GLN A 296 -19.40 24.99 29.55
C GLN A 296 -20.02 23.72 28.93
N MET A 297 -19.47 23.23 27.82
CA MET A 297 -19.91 22.04 27.09
C MET A 297 -19.35 20.76 27.74
N PHE A 298 -19.67 20.54 29.02
CA PHE A 298 -19.04 19.51 29.84
C PHE A 298 -19.17 18.06 29.31
N PRO A 299 -20.31 17.61 28.73
CA PRO A 299 -20.40 16.28 28.14
C PRO A 299 -19.40 16.07 27.00
N GLN A 300 -19.27 17.07 26.12
CA GLN A 300 -18.33 17.08 25.00
C GLN A 300 -16.89 17.16 25.51
N LEU A 301 -16.62 18.00 26.51
CA LEU A 301 -15.30 18.13 27.13
C LEU A 301 -14.85 16.81 27.76
N LEU A 302 -15.73 16.12 28.49
CA LEU A 302 -15.45 14.81 29.06
C LEU A 302 -15.16 13.76 27.96
N ALA A 303 -15.94 13.78 26.88
CA ALA A 303 -15.73 12.88 25.74
C ALA A 303 -14.41 13.16 24.98
N ALA A 304 -13.91 14.39 25.02
CA ALA A 304 -12.63 14.77 24.40
C ALA A 304 -11.42 14.17 25.15
N LEU A 305 -11.54 13.91 26.46
CA LEU A 305 -10.44 13.41 27.28
C LEU A 305 -9.94 12.03 26.83
N PRO A 306 -8.63 11.74 26.97
CA PRO A 306 -8.10 10.40 26.74
C PRO A 306 -8.69 9.37 27.71
N ARG A 307 -8.99 8.15 27.21
CA ARG A 307 -9.52 7.04 28.02
C ARG A 307 -8.40 6.34 28.82
N GLN A 308 -7.87 7.04 29.81
CA GLN A 308 -6.71 6.64 30.60
C GLN A 308 -6.94 6.94 32.08
N HIS A 309 -6.00 6.51 32.92
CA HIS A 309 -5.92 7.00 34.29
C HIS A 309 -5.18 8.33 34.26
N LEU A 310 -5.86 9.41 34.61
CA LEU A 310 -5.30 10.77 34.57
C LEU A 310 -5.44 11.42 35.94
N THR A 311 -4.41 12.17 36.36
CA THR A 311 -4.52 13.05 37.53
C THR A 311 -5.33 14.30 37.20
N GLY A 312 -5.89 14.97 38.21
CA GLY A 312 -6.52 16.28 38.04
C GLY A 312 -5.60 17.29 37.34
N ARG A 313 -4.31 17.32 37.68
CA ARG A 313 -3.29 18.14 36.99
C ARG A 313 -3.16 17.79 35.51
N GLN A 314 -3.15 16.50 35.15
CA GLN A 314 -3.07 16.07 33.76
C GLN A 314 -4.33 16.48 32.98
N ILE A 315 -5.52 16.36 33.58
CA ILE A 315 -6.78 16.81 32.99
C ILE A 315 -6.76 18.33 32.76
N ALA A 316 -6.36 19.11 33.77
CA ALA A 316 -6.27 20.56 33.66
C ALA A 316 -5.27 20.99 32.56
N ALA A 317 -4.09 20.36 32.50
CA ALA A 317 -3.10 20.62 31.46
C ALA A 317 -3.56 20.18 30.05
N TYR A 318 -4.39 19.13 29.96
CA TYR A 318 -4.99 18.71 28.70
C TYR A 318 -6.01 19.74 28.20
N CYS A 319 -6.77 20.35 29.11
CA CYS A 319 -7.78 21.36 28.79
C CYS A 319 -7.23 22.79 28.65
N ASP A 320 -5.91 23.00 28.78
CA ASP A 320 -5.28 24.33 28.89
C ASP A 320 -5.99 25.19 29.95
N ALA A 321 -6.18 24.63 31.14
CA ALA A 321 -6.96 25.21 32.22
C ALA A 321 -6.15 25.36 33.50
N ARG A 322 -6.50 26.38 34.29
CA ARG A 322 -5.98 26.57 35.64
C ARG A 322 -6.72 25.65 36.62
N CYS A 323 -5.96 24.98 37.47
CA CYS A 323 -6.47 24.09 38.51
C CYS A 323 -6.21 24.72 39.88
N GLN A 324 -7.26 25.20 40.54
CA GLN A 324 -7.19 25.74 41.91
C GLN A 324 -7.81 24.80 42.96
N THR A 325 -8.17 23.57 42.56
CA THR A 325 -8.89 22.62 43.40
C THR A 325 -7.94 21.69 44.16
N GLU A 326 -8.39 21.22 45.33
CA GLU A 326 -7.69 20.21 46.14
C GLU A 326 -7.57 18.85 45.42
N ASP A 327 -8.46 18.60 44.45
CA ASP A 327 -8.50 17.39 43.63
C ASP A 327 -7.37 17.33 42.56
N ALA A 328 -6.45 18.29 42.50
CA ALA A 328 -5.36 18.31 41.52
C ALA A 328 -4.52 17.01 41.53
N GLY A 329 -4.32 16.41 42.71
CA GLY A 329 -3.59 15.15 42.88
C GLY A 329 -4.42 13.88 42.66
N ARG A 330 -5.75 13.99 42.60
CA ARG A 330 -6.65 12.85 42.46
C ARG A 330 -6.47 12.17 41.11
N VAL A 331 -6.43 10.84 41.10
CA VAL A 331 -6.45 10.02 39.88
C VAL A 331 -7.89 9.69 39.50
N PHE A 332 -8.24 9.89 38.24
CA PHE A 332 -9.53 9.57 37.65
C PHE A 332 -9.37 8.41 36.66
N ASP A 333 -10.15 7.34 36.82
CA ASP A 333 -10.25 6.26 35.84
C ASP A 333 -11.25 6.61 34.72
N LEU A 334 -10.73 7.21 33.66
CA LEU A 334 -11.47 7.49 32.42
C LEU A 334 -11.39 6.33 31.42
N LYS A 335 -10.60 5.29 31.71
CA LYS A 335 -10.43 4.13 30.85
C LYS A 335 -11.67 3.25 30.90
N THR A 336 -12.08 2.88 32.12
CA THR A 336 -13.31 2.10 32.37
C THR A 336 -14.56 2.99 32.40
N GLY A 337 -14.38 4.30 32.62
CA GLY A 337 -15.47 5.25 32.78
C GLY A 337 -16.04 5.29 34.20
N ARG A 338 -15.47 4.53 35.15
CA ARG A 338 -15.90 4.49 36.55
C ARG A 338 -15.99 5.87 37.20
N ASP A 339 -15.04 6.76 36.90
CA ASP A 339 -14.98 8.10 37.48
C ASP A 339 -15.57 9.20 36.57
N ALA A 340 -16.34 8.85 35.54
CA ALA A 340 -16.87 9.83 34.58
C ALA A 340 -17.69 10.95 35.26
N ARG A 341 -18.49 10.62 36.28
CA ARG A 341 -19.30 11.59 37.02
C ARG A 341 -18.43 12.55 37.84
N GLN A 342 -17.42 12.02 38.51
CA GLN A 342 -16.48 12.76 39.34
C GLN A 342 -15.58 13.65 38.47
N ALA A 343 -15.09 13.13 37.34
CA ALA A 343 -14.38 13.91 36.34
C ALA A 343 -15.24 15.04 35.78
N GLY A 344 -16.53 14.80 35.52
CA GLY A 344 -17.48 15.85 35.12
C GLY A 344 -17.62 16.96 36.17
N LYS A 345 -17.66 16.62 37.47
CA LYS A 345 -17.65 17.62 38.56
C LYS A 345 -16.33 18.40 38.60
N PHE A 346 -15.20 17.70 38.46
CA PHE A 346 -13.88 18.31 38.44
C PHE A 346 -13.73 19.30 37.28
N LEU A 347 -14.19 18.95 36.07
CA LEU A 347 -14.16 19.83 34.89
C LEU A 347 -14.93 21.14 35.12
N LYS A 348 -16.04 21.11 35.86
CA LYS A 348 -16.82 22.32 36.21
C LYS A 348 -16.07 23.28 37.12
N ALA A 349 -15.09 22.78 37.87
CA ALA A 349 -14.27 23.57 38.79
C ALA A 349 -12.99 24.11 38.13
N LEU A 350 -12.69 23.74 36.88
CA LEU A 350 -11.56 24.27 36.13
C LEU A 350 -11.87 25.66 35.59
N GLN A 351 -10.84 26.52 35.55
CA GLN A 351 -10.93 27.84 34.93
C GLN A 351 -10.18 27.83 33.59
N PRO A 352 -10.79 28.29 32.48
CA PRO A 352 -10.10 28.36 31.19
C PRO A 352 -8.90 29.33 31.25
N ALA A 353 -7.80 28.99 30.58
CA ALA A 353 -6.69 29.92 30.41
C ALA A 353 -7.01 31.00 29.35
N PRO A 354 -6.34 32.17 29.38
CA PRO A 354 -6.45 33.17 28.31
C PRO A 354 -5.97 32.59 26.98
N GLY A 355 -6.81 32.56 25.94
CA GLY A 355 -6.43 32.06 24.60
C GLY A 355 -7.49 31.25 23.84
N THR A 356 -8.65 30.98 24.44
CA THR A 356 -9.77 30.23 23.82
C THR A 356 -10.31 30.84 22.54
N ALA A 357 -10.24 32.17 22.41
CA ALA A 357 -10.65 32.92 21.22
C ALA A 357 -9.92 32.47 19.94
N LEU A 358 -8.66 32.02 20.06
CA LEU A 358 -7.87 31.61 18.90
C LEU A 358 -8.35 30.28 18.29
N THR A 359 -8.89 29.36 19.11
CA THR A 359 -9.49 28.12 18.60
C THR A 359 -10.76 28.43 17.79
N GLN A 360 -11.61 29.33 18.28
CA GLN A 360 -12.81 29.76 17.56
C GLN A 360 -12.45 30.45 16.25
N GLU A 361 -11.47 31.36 16.29
CA GLU A 361 -10.99 32.06 15.09
C GLU A 361 -10.41 31.07 14.06
N TYR A 362 -9.64 30.07 14.48
CA TYR A 362 -9.18 29.01 13.60
C TYR A 362 -10.33 28.29 12.90
N LEU A 363 -11.32 27.81 13.66
CA LEU A 363 -12.46 27.08 13.11
C LEU A 363 -13.26 27.95 12.13
N ARG A 364 -13.43 29.24 12.44
CA ARG A 364 -14.06 30.22 11.55
C ARG A 364 -13.29 30.40 10.24
N GLN A 365 -11.96 30.47 10.28
CA GLN A 365 -11.10 30.57 9.10
C GLN A 365 -11.15 29.32 8.21
N GLN A 366 -11.27 28.12 8.81
CA GLN A 366 -11.44 26.89 8.03
C GLN A 366 -12.77 26.84 7.28
N GLY A 367 -13.78 27.55 7.78
CA GLY A 367 -15.04 27.77 7.06
C GLY A 367 -15.80 26.49 6.76
N LEU A 368 -15.85 25.55 7.72
CA LEU A 368 -16.64 24.32 7.63
C LEU A 368 -18.13 24.65 7.49
N ARG A 369 -18.85 23.82 6.73
CA ARG A 369 -20.28 23.99 6.40
C ARG A 369 -21.03 22.68 6.60
N ASP A 370 -22.35 22.78 6.66
CA ASP A 370 -23.23 21.61 6.61
C ASP A 370 -22.94 20.79 5.35
N GLY A 371 -22.88 19.47 5.53
CA GLY A 371 -22.63 18.50 4.45
C GLY A 371 -21.15 18.26 4.13
N ASP A 372 -20.21 19.07 4.64
CA ASP A 372 -18.78 18.81 4.44
C ASP A 372 -18.38 17.42 4.99
N CYS A 373 -17.46 16.76 4.31
CA CYS A 373 -16.99 15.41 4.62
C CYS A 373 -15.72 15.46 5.46
N LEU A 374 -15.75 14.86 6.66
CA LEU A 374 -14.62 14.76 7.56
C LEU A 374 -13.95 13.39 7.44
N VAL A 375 -12.71 13.36 6.98
CA VAL A 375 -11.90 12.15 6.87
C VAL A 375 -11.07 11.95 8.13
N ASP A 376 -11.17 10.77 8.73
CA ASP A 376 -10.49 10.43 9.98
C ASP A 376 -10.12 8.92 10.02
N ILE A 377 -9.09 8.59 10.80
CA ILE A 377 -8.76 7.19 11.17
C ILE A 377 -9.60 6.73 12.36
N GLY A 378 -10.03 7.70 13.19
CA GLY A 378 -10.55 7.54 14.52
C GLY A 378 -11.86 6.75 14.61
N SER A 379 -11.77 5.58 15.23
CA SER A 379 -12.84 4.59 15.27
C SER A 379 -14.14 4.96 16.01
N GLY A 380 -14.19 6.11 16.71
CA GLY A 380 -15.34 6.51 17.53
C GLY A 380 -15.95 7.88 17.19
N GLY A 381 -15.48 8.55 16.13
CA GLY A 381 -16.06 9.82 15.63
C GLY A 381 -16.15 10.95 16.67
N THR A 382 -15.16 11.02 17.58
CA THR A 382 -15.15 12.06 18.64
C THR A 382 -14.90 13.43 18.08
N THR A 383 -13.90 13.58 17.22
CA THR A 383 -13.59 14.88 16.61
C THR A 383 -14.77 15.42 15.79
N GLN A 384 -15.46 14.55 15.04
CA GLN A 384 -16.69 14.93 14.31
C GLN A 384 -17.74 15.54 15.26
N MET A 385 -18.10 14.83 16.33
CA MET A 385 -19.10 15.31 17.29
C MET A 385 -18.69 16.63 17.97
N LEU A 386 -17.41 16.80 18.29
CA LEU A 386 -16.91 18.04 18.89
C LEU A 386 -17.00 19.22 17.91
N LEU A 387 -16.62 19.01 16.65
CA LEU A 387 -16.69 20.03 15.60
C LEU A 387 -18.14 20.42 15.27
N GLU A 388 -19.05 19.45 15.13
CA GLU A 388 -20.47 19.70 14.91
C GLU A 388 -21.08 20.55 16.04
N ALA A 389 -20.73 20.22 17.29
CA ALA A 389 -21.23 20.95 18.45
C ALA A 389 -20.66 22.37 18.57
N LEU A 390 -19.38 22.58 18.24
CA LEU A 390 -18.72 23.89 18.34
C LEU A 390 -19.05 24.83 17.17
N CYS A 391 -19.16 24.30 15.96
CA CYS A 391 -19.41 25.07 14.75
C CYS A 391 -20.90 25.19 14.41
N HIS A 392 -21.78 24.46 15.12
CA HIS A 392 -23.21 24.38 14.84
C HIS A 392 -23.52 23.91 13.41
N ILE A 393 -22.82 22.86 12.98
CA ILE A 393 -22.94 22.25 11.65
C ILE A 393 -23.16 20.75 11.74
N ARG A 394 -23.47 20.14 10.60
CA ARG A 394 -23.66 18.70 10.40
C ARG A 394 -22.67 18.19 9.36
N LEU A 395 -21.63 17.50 9.80
CA LEU A 395 -20.61 16.89 8.94
C LEU A 395 -21.00 15.46 8.53
N GLN A 396 -20.41 14.97 7.44
CA GLN A 396 -20.45 13.56 7.06
C GLN A 396 -19.12 12.89 7.41
N GLY A 397 -19.15 11.85 8.24
CA GLY A 397 -17.94 11.14 8.66
C GLY A 397 -17.50 10.11 7.61
N LEU A 398 -16.25 10.19 7.15
CA LEU A 398 -15.63 9.19 6.29
C LEU A 398 -14.43 8.58 7.01
N GLN A 399 -14.64 7.41 7.61
CA GLN A 399 -13.70 6.80 8.54
C GLN A 399 -12.89 5.69 7.86
N LEU A 400 -11.59 5.63 8.10
CA LEU A 400 -10.80 4.48 7.67
C LEU A 400 -11.29 3.20 8.35
N SER A 401 -11.57 3.26 9.65
CA SER A 401 -12.10 2.16 10.46
C SER A 401 -13.10 2.67 11.50
N GLY A 402 -13.97 1.80 12.02
CA GLY A 402 -14.97 2.15 13.03
C GLY A 402 -15.15 1.07 14.08
N ASP A 403 -15.49 1.48 15.31
CA ASP A 403 -15.95 0.60 16.38
C ASP A 403 -17.40 0.89 16.78
N SER A 404 -17.92 0.17 17.78
CA SER A 404 -19.33 0.29 18.18
C SER A 404 -19.73 1.72 18.55
N ARG A 405 -18.80 2.52 19.08
CA ARG A 405 -19.06 3.89 19.53
C ARG A 405 -19.41 4.80 18.36
N LEU A 406 -18.85 4.55 17.17
CA LEU A 406 -19.19 5.33 15.99
C LEU A 406 -20.68 5.15 15.65
N LYS A 407 -21.18 3.91 15.71
CA LYS A 407 -22.58 3.55 15.48
C LYS A 407 -23.51 4.05 16.59
N GLU A 408 -23.05 4.01 17.84
CA GLU A 408 -23.81 4.55 18.98
C GLU A 408 -23.95 6.08 18.93
N ARG A 409 -22.95 6.77 18.38
CA ARG A 409 -22.90 8.24 18.38
C ARG A 409 -23.59 8.87 17.19
N PHE A 410 -23.59 8.20 16.04
CA PHE A 410 -24.14 8.73 14.80
C PHE A 410 -25.18 7.78 14.22
N PRO A 411 -26.34 8.29 13.79
CA PRO A 411 -27.31 7.47 13.09
C PRO A 411 -26.74 7.01 11.73
N GLU A 412 -27.39 6.02 11.13
CA GLU A 412 -26.95 5.42 9.87
C GLU A 412 -26.79 6.48 8.76
N GLY A 413 -25.74 6.33 7.95
CA GLY A 413 -25.40 7.27 6.87
C GLY A 413 -24.61 8.52 7.30
N ARG A 414 -24.59 8.90 8.59
CA ARG A 414 -23.84 10.07 9.08
C ARG A 414 -22.34 9.82 9.29
N ALA A 415 -21.95 8.55 9.39
CA ALA A 415 -20.58 8.11 9.44
C ALA A 415 -20.44 6.79 8.68
N GLN A 416 -19.60 6.77 7.66
CA GLN A 416 -19.30 5.60 6.85
C GLN A 416 -17.90 5.10 7.19
N VAL A 417 -17.68 3.80 7.02
CA VAL A 417 -16.41 3.13 7.32
C VAL A 417 -15.92 2.41 6.08
N TYR A 418 -14.68 2.65 5.69
CA TYR A 418 -14.05 1.95 4.55
C TYR A 418 -13.68 0.50 4.91
N LEU A 419 -12.93 0.30 5.99
CA LEU A 419 -12.49 -1.01 6.42
C LEU A 419 -13.57 -1.69 7.28
N ASP A 420 -14.53 -2.35 6.64
CA ASP A 420 -15.39 -3.32 7.31
C ASP A 420 -14.62 -4.64 7.54
N ILE A 421 -13.76 -4.64 8.56
CA ILE A 421 -12.87 -5.75 8.86
C ILE A 421 -13.70 -6.95 9.34
N SER A 422 -13.58 -8.08 8.63
CA SER A 422 -14.22 -9.34 9.00
C SER A 422 -13.93 -9.75 10.45
N GLU A 423 -14.87 -10.43 11.11
CA GLU A 423 -14.70 -10.89 12.51
C GLU A 423 -13.43 -11.72 12.72
N GLU A 424 -12.99 -12.46 11.70
CA GLU A 424 -11.72 -13.20 11.72
C GLU A 424 -10.50 -12.28 11.83
N ASN A 425 -10.47 -11.20 11.04
CA ASN A 425 -9.33 -10.28 10.94
C ASN A 425 -9.36 -9.16 11.99
N ARG A 426 -10.51 -8.96 12.64
CA ARG A 426 -10.73 -7.87 13.60
C ARG A 426 -9.68 -7.85 14.73
N PRO A 427 -9.32 -8.97 15.39
CA PRO A 427 -8.29 -8.97 16.42
C PRO A 427 -6.91 -8.54 15.91
N THR A 428 -6.56 -8.93 14.69
CA THR A 428 -5.29 -8.58 14.04
C THR A 428 -5.25 -7.11 13.68
N TYR A 429 -6.32 -6.58 13.09
CA TYR A 429 -6.42 -5.16 12.76
C TYR A 429 -6.24 -4.29 14.00
N TRP A 430 -7.04 -4.51 15.05
CA TRP A 430 -6.96 -3.71 16.29
C TRP A 430 -5.62 -3.87 17.02
N ALA A 431 -4.94 -5.01 16.88
CA ALA A 431 -3.58 -5.17 17.41
C ALA A 431 -2.52 -4.42 16.58
N GLY A 432 -2.78 -4.19 15.30
CA GLY A 432 -1.92 -3.43 14.38
C GLY A 432 -2.27 -1.95 14.29
N GLN A 433 -3.46 -1.52 14.70
CA GLN A 433 -3.95 -0.15 14.50
C GLN A 433 -2.96 0.95 14.97
N PRO A 434 -2.33 0.87 16.16
CA PRO A 434 -1.37 1.91 16.57
C PRO A 434 -0.17 2.01 15.63
N MET A 435 0.24 0.88 15.03
CA MET A 435 1.26 0.87 13.98
C MET A 435 0.74 1.56 12.73
N LEU A 436 -0.47 1.23 12.25
CA LEU A 436 -1.03 1.86 11.07
C LEU A 436 -1.14 3.38 11.24
N GLU A 437 -1.72 3.83 12.36
CA GLU A 437 -1.83 5.24 12.72
C GLU A 437 -0.48 5.94 12.62
N ARG A 438 0.56 5.37 13.25
CA ARG A 438 1.92 5.93 13.19
C ARG A 438 2.48 6.02 11.77
N LEU A 439 2.23 5.00 10.94
CA LEU A 439 2.78 4.94 9.59
C LEU A 439 2.13 5.95 8.63
N ILE A 440 0.85 6.27 8.81
CA ILE A 440 0.12 7.21 7.93
C ILE A 440 0.09 8.65 8.44
N SER A 441 0.35 8.85 9.74
CA SER A 441 0.37 10.15 10.40
C SER A 441 1.51 11.04 9.92
N GLN A 442 1.32 12.35 9.94
CA GLN A 442 2.43 13.28 9.80
C GLN A 442 3.43 13.05 10.95
N ASP A 443 4.73 13.08 10.66
CA ASP A 443 5.75 12.84 11.68
C ASP A 443 6.05 14.10 12.53
N THR A 444 5.00 14.61 13.18
CA THR A 444 5.04 15.82 14.01
C THR A 444 4.26 15.61 15.32
N GLY A 445 4.45 16.48 16.29
CA GLY A 445 3.69 16.44 17.55
C GLY A 445 2.24 16.84 17.36
N ALA A 446 1.37 16.36 18.26
CA ALA A 446 -0.05 16.67 18.25
C ALA A 446 -0.33 18.17 18.38
N THR A 447 -1.40 18.66 17.73
CA THR A 447 -1.91 20.02 17.92
C THR A 447 -2.30 20.26 19.38
N LEU A 448 -1.69 21.25 20.01
CA LEU A 448 -1.98 21.69 21.37
C LEU A 448 -2.95 22.88 21.42
N GLY A 449 -2.99 23.68 20.36
CA GLY A 449 -3.77 24.90 20.28
C GLY A 449 -3.19 25.83 19.22
N TYR A 450 -3.44 27.13 19.36
CA TYR A 450 -3.09 28.12 18.35
C TYR A 450 -2.43 29.34 19.00
N VAL A 451 -1.61 30.03 18.23
CA VAL A 451 -0.97 31.29 18.60
C VAL A 451 -1.14 32.29 17.46
N ASN A 452 -1.27 33.57 17.79
CA ASN A 452 -1.28 34.63 16.79
C ASN A 452 0.13 35.21 16.68
N GLU A 453 0.78 35.00 15.54
CA GLU A 453 2.10 35.54 15.23
C GLU A 453 1.95 36.54 14.08
N ALA A 454 2.18 37.83 14.36
CA ALA A 454 2.11 38.91 13.38
C ALA A 454 0.79 38.95 12.56
N GLY A 455 -0.35 38.73 13.22
CA GLY A 455 -1.67 38.73 12.59
C GLY A 455 -2.03 37.44 11.85
N THR A 456 -1.12 36.46 11.81
CA THR A 456 -1.36 35.13 11.23
C THR A 456 -1.52 34.09 12.33
N LEU A 457 -2.59 33.31 12.25
CA LEU A 457 -2.83 32.23 13.19
C LEU A 457 -1.97 31.01 12.84
N ARG A 458 -1.16 30.55 13.80
CA ARG A 458 -0.29 29.37 13.65
C ARG A 458 -0.63 28.29 14.66
N VAL A 459 -0.37 27.05 14.26
CA VAL A 459 -0.64 25.87 15.09
C VAL A 459 0.51 25.61 16.05
N ARG A 460 0.20 25.61 17.35
CA ARG A 460 1.11 25.21 18.42
C ARG A 460 1.08 23.69 18.57
N ARG A 461 2.21 23.01 18.37
CA ARG A 461 2.35 21.55 18.45
C ARG A 461 3.14 21.12 19.68
N ALA A 462 2.95 19.87 20.08
CA ALA A 462 3.84 19.23 21.05
C ALA A 462 5.24 19.04 20.46
N ALA A 463 6.25 18.99 21.32
CA ALA A 463 7.58 18.54 20.92
C ALA A 463 7.50 17.08 20.43
N HIS A 464 8.27 16.77 19.39
CA HIS A 464 8.28 15.47 18.75
C HIS A 464 9.61 15.26 18.05
N ASP A 465 10.17 14.06 18.17
CA ASP A 465 11.39 13.66 17.48
C ASP A 465 11.02 12.89 16.21
N PRO A 466 11.25 13.46 15.02
CA PRO A 466 10.97 12.77 13.77
C PRO A 466 11.85 11.53 13.59
N ASP A 467 11.30 10.51 12.93
CA ASP A 467 11.99 9.29 12.57
C ASP A 467 12.02 9.16 11.05
N ALA A 468 13.23 9.26 10.47
CA ALA A 468 13.43 9.23 9.01
C ALA A 468 12.82 7.99 8.32
N ARG A 469 12.60 6.89 9.04
CA ARG A 469 11.93 5.70 8.49
C ARG A 469 10.48 5.97 8.14
N ILE A 470 9.78 6.83 8.89
CA ILE A 470 8.38 7.22 8.61
C ILE A 470 8.30 7.94 7.27
N GLU A 471 9.20 8.89 7.03
CA GLU A 471 9.28 9.59 5.75
C GLU A 471 9.55 8.63 4.59
N GLN A 472 10.48 7.67 4.75
CA GLN A 472 10.78 6.66 3.73
C GLN A 472 9.58 5.76 3.44
N LEU A 473 8.86 5.28 4.47
CA LEU A 473 7.62 4.51 4.32
C LEU A 473 6.56 5.30 3.54
N GLN A 474 6.36 6.56 3.89
CA GLN A 474 5.39 7.43 3.23
C GLN A 474 5.76 7.72 1.78
N ARG A 475 7.06 7.96 1.50
CA ARG A 475 7.58 8.11 0.13
C ARG A 475 7.29 6.86 -0.72
N GLY A 476 7.53 5.68 -0.16
CA GLY A 476 7.23 4.42 -0.82
C GLY A 476 5.74 4.25 -1.14
N ALA A 477 4.87 4.59 -0.19
CA ALA A 477 3.42 4.55 -0.40
C ALA A 477 2.97 5.51 -1.51
N LEU A 478 3.48 6.74 -1.52
CA LEU A 478 3.18 7.72 -2.57
C LEU A 478 3.75 7.30 -3.93
N ALA A 479 4.92 6.66 -3.96
CA ALA A 479 5.48 6.08 -5.19
C ALA A 479 4.59 4.97 -5.76
N PHE A 480 3.95 4.15 -4.91
CA PHE A 480 2.93 3.21 -5.36
C PHE A 480 1.73 3.93 -5.95
N VAL A 481 1.18 4.93 -5.24
CA VAL A 481 0.00 5.69 -5.68
C VAL A 481 0.25 6.32 -7.05
N GLN A 482 1.39 6.99 -7.24
CA GLN A 482 1.77 7.59 -8.51
C GLN A 482 1.93 6.53 -9.60
N ALA A 483 2.67 5.46 -9.33
CA ALA A 483 2.89 4.42 -10.32
C ALA A 483 1.60 3.68 -10.71
N TRP A 484 0.62 3.58 -9.80
CA TRP A 484 -0.67 2.95 -10.07
C TRP A 484 -1.51 3.83 -10.97
N LYS A 485 -1.56 5.14 -10.66
CA LYS A 485 -2.22 6.18 -11.48
C LYS A 485 -1.70 6.21 -12.91
N ASP A 486 -0.39 6.04 -13.09
CA ASP A 486 0.25 6.10 -14.41
C ASP A 486 0.21 4.77 -15.18
N SER A 487 -0.41 3.72 -14.60
CA SER A 487 -0.46 2.39 -15.18
C SER A 487 -1.78 2.07 -15.87
N VAL A 488 -1.81 0.99 -16.64
CA VAL A 488 -3.03 0.41 -17.21
C VAL A 488 -4.08 0.01 -16.14
N LEU A 489 -3.67 -0.07 -14.87
CA LEU A 489 -4.54 -0.42 -13.74
C LEU A 489 -5.20 0.79 -13.08
N ALA A 490 -4.99 2.02 -13.57
CA ALA A 490 -5.52 3.22 -12.92
C ALA A 490 -7.03 3.17 -12.67
N ALA A 491 -7.79 2.58 -13.59
CA ALA A 491 -9.24 2.40 -13.49
C ALA A 491 -9.67 1.19 -12.63
N VAL A 492 -8.74 0.34 -12.20
CA VAL A 492 -9.05 -0.82 -11.35
C VAL A 492 -9.28 -0.34 -9.92
N THR A 493 -10.51 -0.51 -9.44
CA THR A 493 -10.85 -0.28 -8.03
C THR A 493 -10.19 -1.34 -7.16
N ILE A 494 -9.59 -0.90 -6.05
CA ILE A 494 -9.04 -1.77 -5.01
C ILE A 494 -10.04 -1.85 -3.85
N PRO A 495 -10.78 -2.95 -3.69
CA PRO A 495 -11.73 -3.08 -2.59
C PRO A 495 -11.01 -3.21 -1.23
N ALA A 496 -11.72 -2.84 -0.16
CA ALA A 496 -11.16 -2.78 1.19
C ALA A 496 -10.44 -4.07 1.66
N PRO A 497 -10.95 -5.29 1.41
CA PRO A 497 -10.24 -6.51 1.80
C PRO A 497 -8.86 -6.64 1.14
N GLN A 498 -8.77 -6.40 -0.17
CA GLN A 498 -7.53 -6.44 -0.95
C GLN A 498 -6.58 -5.30 -0.55
N ALA A 499 -7.11 -4.10 -0.32
CA ALA A 499 -6.34 -2.94 0.10
C ALA A 499 -5.66 -3.16 1.48
N ALA A 500 -6.38 -3.80 2.41
CA ALA A 500 -5.90 -4.05 3.77
C ALA A 500 -5.05 -5.32 3.91
N ALA A 501 -5.16 -6.29 2.99
CA ALA A 501 -4.49 -7.59 3.08
C ALA A 501 -2.96 -7.50 3.32
N PRO A 502 -2.18 -6.64 2.62
CA PRO A 502 -0.75 -6.51 2.87
C PRO A 502 -0.42 -6.07 4.31
N PHE A 503 -1.22 -5.14 4.86
CA PHE A 503 -1.08 -4.65 6.22
C PHE A 503 -1.49 -5.70 7.26
N LEU A 504 -2.60 -6.40 7.05
CA LEU A 504 -3.03 -7.49 7.94
C LEU A 504 -1.99 -8.61 7.98
N ARG A 505 -1.40 -8.95 6.82
CA ARG A 505 -0.27 -9.90 6.76
C ARG A 505 0.96 -9.37 7.50
N LEU A 506 1.28 -8.08 7.39
CA LEU A 506 2.37 -7.48 8.16
C LEU A 506 2.11 -7.65 9.66
N ALA A 507 0.93 -7.25 10.14
CA ALA A 507 0.56 -7.30 11.54
C ALA A 507 0.58 -8.73 12.11
N ALA A 508 0.12 -9.73 11.34
CA ALA A 508 0.00 -11.12 11.80
C ALA A 508 1.23 -12.01 11.53
N LYS A 509 1.96 -11.78 10.44
CA LYS A 509 3.05 -12.64 9.95
C LYS A 509 4.21 -11.80 9.38
N PRO A 510 4.88 -11.00 10.21
CA PRO A 510 5.99 -10.17 9.75
C PRO A 510 7.21 -10.99 9.34
N ARG A 511 7.88 -10.50 8.30
CA ARG A 511 9.18 -10.98 7.83
C ARG A 511 10.30 -10.38 8.68
N LYS A 512 11.47 -11.02 8.66
CA LYS A 512 12.65 -10.58 9.44
C LYS A 512 13.03 -9.11 9.15
N ALA A 513 13.16 -8.74 7.87
CA ALA A 513 13.52 -7.38 7.48
C ALA A 513 12.49 -6.33 7.97
N GLU A 514 11.19 -6.66 7.93
CA GLU A 514 10.13 -5.78 8.42
C GLU A 514 10.24 -5.55 9.94
N LEU A 515 10.61 -6.58 10.70
CA LEU A 515 10.83 -6.46 12.15
C LEU A 515 12.07 -5.62 12.48
N GLU A 516 13.12 -5.73 11.67
CA GLU A 516 14.34 -4.94 11.84
C GLU A 516 14.08 -3.45 11.58
N ILE A 517 13.30 -3.14 10.54
CA ILE A 517 12.97 -1.77 10.16
C ILE A 517 11.94 -1.15 11.11
N LEU A 518 10.83 -1.84 11.35
CA LEU A 518 9.67 -1.28 12.06
C LEU A 518 9.69 -1.52 13.56
N GLY A 519 10.34 -2.59 14.03
CA GLY A 519 10.17 -3.06 15.40
C GLY A 519 10.61 -2.07 16.47
N ASN A 520 11.55 -1.17 16.15
CA ASN A 520 12.03 -0.14 17.08
C ASN A 520 11.34 1.22 16.90
N LEU A 521 10.38 1.36 15.97
CA LEU A 521 9.56 2.57 15.90
C LEU A 521 8.72 2.71 17.16
N THR A 522 8.46 3.94 17.55
CA THR A 522 7.58 4.29 18.67
C THR A 522 6.23 4.79 18.17
N VAL A 523 5.20 4.56 18.98
CA VAL A 523 3.83 5.02 18.77
C VAL A 523 3.33 5.75 20.01
N GLU A 524 2.42 6.70 19.79
CA GLU A 524 1.72 7.40 20.86
C GLU A 524 0.41 6.67 21.20
N ASP A 525 0.30 6.15 22.43
CA ASP A 525 -0.91 5.50 22.92
C ASP A 525 -1.11 5.79 24.43
N GLY A 526 -1.29 7.07 24.76
CA GLY A 526 -1.26 7.57 26.14
C GLY A 526 0.13 7.74 26.75
N GLY A 527 1.14 7.57 25.91
CA GLY A 527 2.55 7.64 26.21
C GLY A 527 3.30 7.14 24.98
N THR A 528 4.63 7.19 25.02
CA THR A 528 5.46 6.73 23.91
C THR A 528 5.86 5.28 24.14
N TYR A 529 5.40 4.37 23.28
CA TYR A 529 5.65 2.94 23.40
C TYR A 529 6.33 2.39 22.14
N PRO A 530 7.28 1.44 22.26
CA PRO A 530 7.85 0.80 21.08
C PRO A 530 6.82 -0.14 20.43
N LEU A 531 6.92 -0.34 19.12
CA LEU A 531 6.15 -1.37 18.42
C LEU A 531 6.55 -2.76 18.91
N ALA A 532 7.81 -3.14 18.77
CA ALA A 532 8.29 -4.48 19.06
C ALA A 532 9.76 -4.50 19.51
N ALA A 533 10.22 -3.50 20.27
CA ALA A 533 11.59 -3.45 20.75
C ALA A 533 11.87 -4.63 21.70
N VAL A 534 13.00 -5.30 21.52
CA VAL A 534 13.47 -6.39 22.38
C VAL A 534 14.84 -6.04 22.94
N GLY A 535 15.03 -6.27 24.25
CA GLY A 535 16.34 -6.21 24.88
C GLY A 535 17.23 -7.41 24.53
N ALA A 536 18.46 -7.42 25.04
CA ALA A 536 19.39 -8.53 24.88
C ALA A 536 18.83 -9.82 25.49
N LYS A 537 18.91 -10.95 24.77
CA LYS A 537 18.40 -12.26 25.23
C LYS A 537 19.00 -12.68 26.58
N SER A 538 20.28 -12.40 26.81
CA SER A 538 20.95 -12.66 28.09
C SER A 538 20.36 -11.88 29.26
N ALA A 539 19.75 -10.71 29.01
CA ALA A 539 19.06 -9.94 30.04
C ALA A 539 17.74 -10.59 30.45
N TYR A 540 17.05 -11.27 29.52
CA TYR A 540 15.82 -12.01 29.81
C TYR A 540 16.07 -13.34 30.51
N LEU A 541 17.16 -14.04 30.18
CA LEU A 541 17.57 -15.23 30.92
C LEU A 541 17.88 -14.92 32.38
N ARG A 542 18.54 -13.79 32.64
CA ARG A 542 18.86 -13.32 34.01
C ARG A 542 17.66 -12.76 34.76
N ASN A 543 16.68 -12.19 34.06
CA ASN A 543 15.46 -11.64 34.66
C ASN A 543 14.26 -11.86 33.73
N PRO A 544 13.55 -13.00 33.85
CA PRO A 544 12.37 -13.29 33.04
C PRO A 544 11.25 -12.24 33.18
N GLY A 545 11.15 -11.59 34.35
CA GLY A 545 10.19 -10.51 34.59
C GLY A 545 10.38 -9.31 33.66
N ARG A 546 11.63 -9.08 33.20
CA ARG A 546 11.92 -8.05 32.19
C ARG A 546 11.26 -8.36 30.85
N ALA A 547 11.27 -9.63 30.41
CA ALA A 547 10.63 -10.03 29.16
C ALA A 547 9.11 -9.81 29.22
N VAL A 548 8.48 -10.11 30.35
CA VAL A 548 7.05 -9.87 30.58
C VAL A 548 6.73 -8.37 30.54
N ARG A 549 7.55 -7.54 31.19
CA ARG A 549 7.39 -6.07 31.17
C ARG A 549 7.53 -5.52 29.76
N ASP A 550 8.60 -5.87 29.05
CA ASP A 550 8.88 -5.36 27.70
C ASP A 550 7.81 -5.86 26.71
N PHE A 551 7.32 -7.10 26.88
CA PHE A 551 6.15 -7.61 26.16
C PHE A 551 4.89 -6.79 26.45
N LYS A 552 4.60 -6.41 27.70
CA LYS A 552 3.45 -5.56 28.06
C LYS A 552 3.55 -4.16 27.43
N LEU A 553 4.74 -3.59 27.34
CA LEU A 553 4.98 -2.27 26.72
C LEU A 553 4.84 -2.30 25.19
N ALA A 554 5.32 -3.34 24.52
CA ALA A 554 5.27 -3.46 23.06
C ALA A 554 3.83 -3.32 22.51
N ARG A 555 3.62 -2.46 21.51
CA ARG A 555 2.28 -2.29 20.89
C ARG A 555 1.98 -3.28 19.77
N TRP A 556 3.02 -3.92 19.25
CA TRP A 556 2.94 -5.00 18.28
C TRP A 556 3.43 -6.31 18.91
N LYS A 557 2.52 -6.99 19.60
CA LYS A 557 2.81 -8.22 20.37
C LYS A 557 3.35 -9.34 19.50
N VAL A 558 2.78 -9.54 18.32
CA VAL A 558 3.21 -10.55 17.35
C VAL A 558 4.65 -10.28 16.90
N GLY A 559 4.97 -9.02 16.58
CA GLY A 559 6.33 -8.64 16.21
C GLY A 559 7.34 -8.85 17.35
N PHE A 560 6.96 -8.51 18.59
CA PHE A 560 7.81 -8.73 19.76
C PHE A 560 8.13 -10.23 19.93
N LEU A 561 7.11 -11.09 19.89
CA LEU A 561 7.29 -12.54 20.03
C LEU A 561 8.17 -13.12 18.92
N LYS A 562 7.97 -12.69 17.67
CA LYS A 562 8.76 -13.14 16.52
C LYS A 562 10.22 -12.68 16.59
N ARG A 563 10.51 -11.50 17.15
CA ARG A 563 11.88 -11.02 17.39
C ARG A 563 12.56 -11.75 18.54
N LEU A 564 11.81 -12.04 19.60
CA LEU A 564 12.31 -12.78 20.76
C LEU A 564 12.64 -14.22 20.38
N LEU A 565 11.71 -14.88 19.69
CA LEU A 565 11.80 -16.28 19.26
C LEU A 565 11.54 -16.35 17.73
N PRO A 566 12.60 -16.37 16.89
CA PRO A 566 12.45 -16.36 15.44
C PRO A 566 12.10 -17.73 14.86
N LEU A 567 11.16 -18.46 15.47
CA LEU A 567 10.68 -19.77 15.00
C LEU A 567 9.46 -19.62 14.07
N PRO A 568 9.17 -20.57 13.17
CA PRO A 568 8.02 -20.52 12.27
C PRO A 568 6.69 -20.87 12.98
N LEU A 569 6.41 -20.26 14.12
CA LEU A 569 5.19 -20.48 14.89
C LEU A 569 4.06 -19.51 14.47
N PRO A 570 2.78 -19.90 14.61
CA PRO A 570 1.62 -19.07 14.27
C PRO A 570 1.32 -18.04 15.37
N TYR A 571 2.28 -17.14 15.66
CA TYR A 571 2.18 -16.15 16.74
C TYR A 571 0.89 -15.31 16.71
N GLY A 572 0.40 -14.95 15.52
CA GLY A 572 -0.88 -14.25 15.38
C GLY A 572 -2.08 -15.03 15.93
N ARG A 573 -2.16 -16.35 15.64
CA ARG A 573 -3.23 -17.23 16.15
C ARG A 573 -3.09 -17.45 17.65
N LEU A 574 -1.86 -17.67 18.13
CA LEU A 574 -1.58 -17.84 19.56
C LEU A 574 -1.98 -16.60 20.36
N TYR A 575 -1.63 -15.40 19.87
CA TYR A 575 -2.01 -14.15 20.54
C TYR A 575 -3.52 -13.91 20.52
N ALA A 576 -4.19 -14.20 19.39
CA ALA A 576 -5.64 -14.07 19.29
C ALA A 576 -6.37 -15.01 20.26
N ALA A 577 -5.89 -16.24 20.45
CA ALA A 577 -6.46 -17.20 21.40
C ALA A 577 -6.36 -16.70 22.85
N VAL A 578 -5.20 -16.15 23.25
CA VAL A 578 -5.01 -15.56 24.59
C VAL A 578 -5.99 -14.40 24.83
N LYS A 579 -6.17 -13.51 23.84
CA LYS A 579 -7.08 -12.36 23.95
C LYS A 579 -8.56 -12.74 24.01
N ARG A 580 -8.96 -13.89 23.45
CA ARG A 580 -10.35 -14.38 23.53
C ARG A 580 -10.68 -14.89 24.94
N ASN A 581 -9.69 -15.46 25.65
CA ASN A 581 -9.86 -15.95 27.02
C ASN A 581 -9.83 -14.84 28.08
N ASP A 582 -9.19 -13.69 27.82
CA ASP A 582 -9.17 -12.52 28.72
C ASP A 582 -10.51 -11.74 28.78
N LYS A 583 -11.53 -12.16 28.02
CA LYS A 583 -12.90 -11.60 28.05
C LYS A 583 -13.89 -12.49 28.81
N GLY A 584 -13.42 -13.55 29.46
CA GLY A 584 -14.20 -14.39 30.37
C GLY A 584 -14.31 -13.82 31.76
#